data_AF-A0AAC9J0S1-F1
#
_entry.id   AF-A0AAC9J0S1-F1
#
_cell.length_a   1.000
_cell.length_b   1.000
_cell.length_c   1.000
_cell.angle_alpha   90.00
_cell.angle_beta   90.00
_cell.angle_gamma   90.00
#
_symmetry.space_group_name_H-M   'P 1'
#
loop_
_entity.id
_entity.type
_entity.pdbx_description
1 polymer ?
#
loop_
_entity_poly.entity_id
_entity_poly.type
_entity_poly.pdbx_seq_one_letter_code
_entity_poly.pdbx_strand_id
1 'polypeptide(L)' 'MENNLFQQAKNAVNNFMTNQNNAANATDKQAAQNAIQAAYNEATPEEKQQLQQLENQLRQNDQLQ' A
#
# COMPACT_ATOMS: atom_id res chain seq x y z
N MET A 1 -10.09 -10.21 -13.96
CA MET A 1 -9.61 -10.61 -12.61
C MET A 1 -9.34 -9.33 -11.81
N GLU A 2 -10.31 -8.42 -11.71
CA GLU A 2 -10.07 -7.07 -11.19
C GLU A 2 -10.07 -6.94 -9.66
N ASN A 3 -10.57 -7.92 -8.91
CA ASN A 3 -10.84 -7.74 -7.47
C ASN A 3 -9.66 -8.04 -6.52
N ASN A 4 -8.46 -8.26 -7.06
CA ASN A 4 -7.28 -8.63 -6.25
C ASN A 4 -6.29 -7.50 -6.03
N LEU A 5 -6.21 -6.50 -6.92
CA LEU A 5 -5.18 -5.47 -6.82
C LEU A 5 -5.43 -4.53 -5.64
N PHE A 6 -6.67 -4.07 -5.45
CA PHE A 6 -7.02 -3.25 -4.28
C PHE A 6 -6.76 -4.00 -2.96
N GLN A 7 -7.13 -5.28 -2.90
CA GLN A 7 -6.86 -6.10 -1.72
C GLN A 7 -5.36 -6.37 -1.52
N GLN A 8 -4.58 -6.52 -2.58
CA GLN A 8 -3.12 -6.63 -2.50
C GLN A 8 -2.49 -5.34 -1.98
N ALA A 9 -2.92 -4.18 -2.49
CA ALA A 9 -2.44 -2.88 -2.02
C ALA A 9 -2.72 -2.69 -0.53
N LYS A 10 -3.97 -2.97 -0.13
CA LYS A 10 -4.39 -2.89 1.25
C LYS A 10 -3.63 -3.86 2.15
N ASN A 11 -3.48 -5.13 1.75
CA ASN A 11 -2.71 -6.12 2.50
C ASN A 11 -1.24 -5.72 2.63
N ALA A 12 -0.60 -5.25 1.56
CA ALA A 12 0.81 -4.87 1.57
C ALA A 12 1.06 -3.68 2.52
N VAL A 13 0.20 -2.66 2.51
CA VAL A 13 0.26 -1.54 3.46
C VAL A 13 0.07 -2.02 4.90
N ASN A 14 -0.88 -2.92 5.12
CA ASN A 14 -1.16 -3.49 6.45
C ASN A 14 0.02 -4.33 6.94
N ASN A 15 0.65 -5.10 6.05
CA ASN A 15 1.84 -5.89 6.34
C ASN A 15 3.01 -4.99 6.73
N PHE A 16 3.24 -3.91 5.97
CA PHE A 16 4.25 -2.90 6.26
C PHE A 16 4.03 -2.24 7.63
N MET A 17 2.80 -1.81 7.93
CA MET A 17 2.44 -1.24 9.24
C MET A 17 2.62 -2.22 10.38
N THR A 18 2.24 -3.48 10.18
CA THR A 18 2.38 -4.54 11.20
C THR A 18 3.84 -4.90 11.44
N ASN A 19 4.65 -4.90 10.38
CA ASN A 19 6.09 -5.17 10.42
C ASN A 19 6.93 -3.92 10.73
N GLN A 20 6.33 -2.77 11.00
CA GLN A 20 7.04 -1.50 11.25
C GLN A 20 8.04 -1.60 12.42
N ASN A 21 7.81 -2.50 13.38
CA ASN A 21 8.72 -2.79 14.49
C ASN A 21 9.88 -3.75 14.13
N ASN A 22 9.90 -4.34 12.94
CA ASN A 22 10.94 -5.25 12.47
C ASN A 22 11.66 -4.68 11.24
N ALA A 23 12.95 -4.98 11.09
CA ALA A 23 13.84 -4.45 10.06
C ALA A 23 13.50 -4.85 8.59
N ALA A 24 12.34 -5.47 8.33
CA ALA A 24 11.87 -5.90 7.01
C ALA A 24 11.22 -4.77 6.17
N ASN A 25 11.40 -3.51 6.56
CA ASN A 25 10.63 -2.36 6.05
C ASN A 25 10.83 -2.07 4.55
N ALA A 26 12.03 -2.26 4.00
CA ALA A 26 12.30 -1.83 2.61
C ALA A 26 11.55 -2.67 1.57
N THR A 27 11.50 -3.99 1.75
CA THR A 27 10.84 -4.91 0.80
C THR A 27 9.33 -4.78 0.85
N ASP A 28 8.75 -4.73 2.06
CA ASP A 28 7.31 -4.58 2.25
C ASP A 28 6.81 -3.22 1.74
N LYS A 29 7.59 -2.15 1.95
CA LYS A 29 7.31 -0.83 1.37
C LYS A 29 7.23 -0.87 -0.15
N GLN A 30 8.23 -1.47 -0.80
CA GLN A 30 8.29 -1.50 -2.26
C GLN A 30 7.14 -2.34 -2.84
N ALA A 31 6.79 -3.44 -2.18
CA ALA A 31 5.61 -4.24 -2.53
C ALA A 31 4.31 -3.42 -2.38
N ALA A 32 4.17 -2.67 -1.28
CA ALA A 32 2.99 -1.85 -1.06
C ALA A 32 2.86 -0.70 -2.06
N GLN A 33 3.96 0.00 -2.40
CA GLN A 33 3.95 1.04 -3.43
C GLN A 33 3.56 0.49 -4.80
N ASN A 34 4.15 -0.64 -5.22
CA ASN A 34 3.82 -1.28 -6.49
C ASN A 34 2.36 -1.74 -6.52
N ALA A 35 1.87 -2.35 -5.44
CA ALA A 35 0.50 -2.81 -5.36
C ALA A 35 -0.50 -1.65 -5.39
N ILE A 36 -0.22 -0.54 -4.69
CA ILE A 36 -1.03 0.68 -4.76
C ILE A 36 -1.07 1.22 -6.18
N GLN A 37 0.09 1.39 -6.86
CA GLN A 37 0.12 1.90 -8.23
C GLN A 37 -0.63 1.01 -9.21
N ALA A 38 -0.42 -0.31 -9.14
CA ALA A 38 -1.13 -1.26 -9.98
C ALA A 38 -2.64 -1.21 -9.74
N ALA A 39 -3.05 -1.19 -8.48
CA ALA A 39 -4.45 -1.01 -8.10
C ALA A 39 -4.99 0.33 -8.59
N TYR A 40 -4.23 1.43 -8.53
CA TYR A 40 -4.68 2.77 -8.92
C TYR A 40 -5.02 2.88 -10.40
N ASN A 41 -4.36 2.09 -11.24
CA ASN A 41 -4.61 2.05 -12.68
C ASN A 41 -5.91 1.31 -13.03
N GLU A 42 -6.27 0.26 -12.28
CA GLU A 42 -7.48 -0.54 -12.51
C GLU A 42 -8.67 -0.15 -11.59
N ALA A 43 -8.41 0.64 -10.55
CA ALA A 43 -9.38 1.03 -9.53
C ALA A 43 -10.46 2.00 -10.04
N THR A 44 -11.65 1.87 -9.47
CA THR A 44 -12.73 2.86 -9.64
C THR A 44 -12.37 4.20 -8.97
N PRO A 45 -13.09 5.30 -9.27
CA PRO A 45 -12.85 6.60 -8.62
C PRO A 45 -12.91 6.52 -7.08
N GLU A 46 -13.81 5.71 -6.53
CA GLU A 46 -13.92 5.51 -5.08
C GLU A 46 -12.73 4.75 -4.52
N GLU A 47 -12.30 3.68 -5.20
CA GLU A 47 -11.12 2.90 -4.80
C GLU A 47 -9.84 3.74 -4.91
N LYS A 48 -9.73 4.61 -5.92
CA LYS A 48 -8.61 5.56 -6.04
C LYS A 48 -8.50 6.48 -4.84
N GLN A 49 -9.62 6.99 -4.31
CA GLN A 49 -9.59 7.78 -3.08
C GLN A 49 -9.05 6.97 -1.89
N GLN A 50 -9.45 5.71 -1.76
CA GLN A 50 -8.95 4.83 -0.70
C GLN A 50 -7.46 4.50 -0.88
N LEU A 51 -7.03 4.21 -2.12
CA LEU A 51 -5.64 3.95 -2.46
C LEU A 51 -4.76 5.17 -2.21
N GLN A 52 -5.26 6.37 -2.48
CA GLN A 52 -4.53 7.61 -2.20
C GLN A 52 -4.29 7.82 -0.70
N GLN A 53 -5.27 7.45 0.14
CA GLN A 53 -5.10 7.47 1.60
C GLN A 53 -4.07 6.42 2.05
N LEU A 54 -4.14 5.20 1.50
CA LEU A 54 -3.17 4.14 1.77
C LEU A 54 -1.74 4.54 1.38
N GLU A 55 -1.56 5.20 0.23
CA GLU A 55 -0.25 5.71 -0.20
C GLU A 55 0.31 6.74 0.79
N ASN A 56 -0.51 7.71 1.20
CA ASN A 56 -0.11 8.71 2.17
C ASN A 56 0.30 8.09 3.50
N GLN A 57 -0.46 7.10 3.98
CA GLN A 57 -0.12 6.39 5.21
C GLN A 57 1.20 5.62 5.09
N LEU A 58 1.45 4.99 3.94
CA LEU A 58 2.71 4.29 3.68
C LEU A 58 3.90 5.25 3.70
N ARG A 59 3.79 6.40 3.01
CA ARG A 59 4.84 7.43 2.92
C ARG A 59 5.07 8.13 4.26
N GLN A 60 4.02 8.35 5.04
CA GLN A 60 4.13 9.01 6.34
C GLN A 60 4.84 8.13 7.36
N ASN A 61 4.59 6.82 7.35
CA ASN A 61 5.32 5.87 8.21
C ASN A 61 6.79 5.73 7.81
N ASP A 62 7.12 5.87 6.52
CA ASP A 62 8.50 5.84 6.02
C ASP A 62 9.34 7.04 6.48
N GLN A 63 8.73 8.23 6.63
CA GLN A 63 9.42 9.43 7.11
C GLN A 63 9.63 9.48 8.62
N LEU A 64 8.95 8.62 9.37
CA LEU A 64 9.05 8.54 10.83
C LEU A 64 10.10 7.49 11.29
N GLN A 65 10.84 6.88 10.36
CA GLN A 65 12.00 6.02 10.62
C GLN A 65 13.32 6.81 10.60
#